data_AF-A0A7S6VXN6-F1
#
_entry.id   AF-A0A7S6VXN6-F1
#
_cell.length_a   1.000
_cell.length_b   1.000
_cell.length_c   1.000
_cell.angle_alpha   90.00
_cell.angle_beta   90.00
_cell.angle_gamma   90.00
#
_symmetry.space_group_name_H-M   'P 1'
#
loop_
_entity.id
_entity.type
_entity.pdbx_description
1 polymer ?
#
loop_
_entity_poly.entity_id
_entity_poly.type
_entity_poly.pdbx_seq_one_letter_code
_entity_poly.pdbx_strand_id
1 'polypeptide(L)'
;MLNSEMTLAQLNQFLASKAQQIQKAFKNRDYLSANQQLLELIEVVPSHQNVLCDLAITEMRLGNYQIAYDYLQQAIQYHPHTVEINTYDAMSEVCYFLNDRKQQKYYGRLANQAKKDAVQHEKRLSLPQTAPPQFNPQEPSENIISYSLYGDLPRYCEGAVLNTQFAKDIFPEWTCRFYIDESVPLKIVERLKALGAQIIYVNEQQKQLSGLYWRFFVMHDPQVKRFLVRDADSFLSYKERAAVQAWIESDCYFHCMHDSYDHVELLLAGMFAGCSGIFPDIEQDIRQFLARDRHLIERVMDQHYLRYCIWPTAAQSILIHDSQEYDATALDFPLQTNEYDENFHIGRIEARWKVQVEHSFEPNTWLIWSLKDENQHTICEYDVYVESNVFNIMLPKIYTDHLNRGEWYIETQPKKINSY
;
A
#
# COMPACT_ATOMS: atom_id res chain seq x y z
N MET A 1 -19.61 -12.13 33.80
CA MET A 1 -20.95 -11.88 34.41
C MET A 1 -21.08 -10.37 34.66
N LEU A 2 -21.27 -9.60 33.59
CA LEU A 2 -21.72 -8.22 33.69
C LEU A 2 -23.24 -8.22 33.58
N ASN A 3 -23.87 -7.78 34.67
CA ASN A 3 -25.27 -7.93 35.00
C ASN A 3 -26.23 -7.31 33.98
N SER A 4 -27.43 -7.87 33.95
CA SER A 4 -28.68 -7.35 33.38
C SER A 4 -29.16 -6.00 33.98
N GLU A 5 -28.26 -5.11 34.38
CA GLU A 5 -28.54 -3.91 35.18
C GLU A 5 -27.91 -2.61 34.65
N MET A 6 -27.30 -2.61 33.46
CA MET A 6 -26.84 -1.35 32.86
C MET A 6 -28.02 -0.59 32.25
N THR A 7 -28.21 0.66 32.68
CA THR A 7 -29.10 1.59 31.96
C THR A 7 -28.57 1.83 30.54
N LEU A 8 -29.44 2.22 29.61
CA LEU A 8 -29.05 2.56 28.23
C LEU A 8 -27.93 3.63 28.19
N ALA A 9 -27.98 4.61 29.10
CA ALA A 9 -26.95 5.63 29.21
C ALA A 9 -25.59 5.06 29.65
N GLN A 10 -25.58 4.16 30.64
CA GLN A 10 -24.36 3.48 31.08
C GLN A 10 -23.80 2.57 29.99
N LEU A 11 -24.66 1.85 29.26
CA LEU A 11 -24.25 1.01 28.14
C LEU A 11 -23.61 1.85 27.04
N ASN A 12 -24.25 2.95 26.63
CA ASN A 12 -23.69 3.85 25.62
C ASN A 12 -22.35 4.46 26.06
N GLN A 13 -22.23 4.86 27.33
CA GLN A 13 -20.98 5.38 27.87
C GLN A 13 -19.87 4.31 27.90
N PHE A 14 -20.21 3.07 28.26
CA PHE A 14 -19.29 1.94 28.22
C PHE A 14 -18.81 1.66 26.79
N LEU A 15 -19.72 1.55 25.83
CA LEU A 15 -19.41 1.32 24.42
C LEU A 15 -18.51 2.42 23.85
N ALA A 16 -18.81 3.69 24.12
CA ALA A 16 -18.01 4.82 23.67
C ALA A 16 -16.59 4.80 24.27
N SER A 17 -16.48 4.50 25.57
CA SER A 17 -15.19 4.37 26.26
C SER A 17 -14.35 3.24 25.66
N LYS A 18 -14.95 2.06 25.43
CA LYS A 18 -14.27 0.92 24.81
C LYS A 18 -13.80 1.25 23.40
N ALA A 19 -14.65 1.84 22.56
CA ALA A 19 -14.29 2.23 21.20
C ALA A 19 -13.07 3.17 21.18
N GLN A 20 -13.04 4.17 22.05
CA GLN A 20 -11.90 5.11 22.16
C GLN A 20 -10.60 4.41 22.57
N GLN A 21 -10.66 3.50 23.54
CA GLN A 21 -9.49 2.76 24.02
C GLN A 21 -8.95 1.78 22.96
N ILE A 22 -9.85 1.04 22.31
CA ILE A 22 -9.52 0.12 21.21
C ILE A 22 -8.87 0.89 20.07
N GLN A 23 -9.47 2.00 19.62
CA GLN A 23 -8.92 2.84 18.54
C GLN A 23 -7.52 3.36 18.89
N LYS A 24 -7.31 3.82 20.13
CA LYS A 24 -5.99 4.26 20.61
C LYS A 24 -4.97 3.12 20.59
N ALA A 25 -5.35 1.93 21.05
CA ALA A 25 -4.48 0.77 21.08
C ALA A 25 -4.08 0.32 19.67
N PHE A 26 -5.02 0.22 18.73
CA PHE A 26 -4.74 -0.06 17.32
C PHE A 26 -3.82 0.98 16.68
N LYS A 27 -4.06 2.28 16.94
CA LYS A 27 -3.19 3.37 16.46
C LYS A 27 -1.75 3.21 16.93
N ASN A 28 -1.56 2.74 18.17
CA ASN A 28 -0.25 2.50 18.78
C ASN A 28 0.32 1.10 18.46
N ARG A 29 -0.40 0.26 17.71
CA ARG A 29 -0.08 -1.16 17.46
C ARG A 29 0.07 -1.98 18.75
N ASP A 30 -0.60 -1.57 19.82
CA ASP A 30 -0.66 -2.29 21.08
C ASP A 30 -1.82 -3.29 21.03
N TYR A 31 -1.59 -4.40 20.32
CA TYR A 31 -2.62 -5.41 20.06
C TYR A 31 -3.02 -6.18 21.32
N LEU A 32 -2.13 -6.28 22.32
CA LEU A 32 -2.45 -6.92 23.60
C LEU A 32 -3.50 -6.10 24.36
N SER A 33 -3.27 -4.78 24.49
CA SER A 33 -4.25 -3.90 25.12
C SER A 33 -5.56 -3.86 24.34
N ALA A 34 -5.50 -3.80 23.00
CA ALA A 34 -6.70 -3.84 22.16
C ALA A 34 -7.53 -5.12 22.41
N ASN A 35 -6.86 -6.28 22.43
CA ASN A 35 -7.48 -7.58 22.67
C ASN A 35 -8.19 -7.64 24.04
N GLN A 36 -7.54 -7.18 25.11
CA GLN A 36 -8.16 -7.14 26.44
C GLN A 36 -9.45 -6.30 26.46
N GLN A 37 -9.45 -5.15 25.79
CA GLN A 37 -10.64 -4.31 25.70
C GLN A 37 -11.76 -4.98 24.90
N LEU A 38 -11.41 -5.68 23.82
CA LEU A 38 -12.36 -6.40 22.97
C LEU A 38 -12.96 -7.63 23.66
N LEU A 39 -12.19 -8.35 24.48
CA LEU A 39 -12.68 -9.49 25.27
C LEU A 39 -13.75 -9.07 26.29
N GLU A 40 -13.59 -7.91 26.92
CA GLU A 40 -14.65 -7.35 27.77
C GLU A 40 -15.87 -6.90 26.96
N LEU A 41 -15.66 -6.37 25.75
CA LEU A 41 -16.73 -5.89 24.88
C LEU A 41 -17.59 -7.05 24.34
N ILE A 42 -16.97 -8.17 23.95
CA ILE A 42 -17.69 -9.32 23.39
C ILE A 42 -18.58 -10.01 24.43
N GLU A 43 -18.31 -9.88 25.74
CA GLU A 43 -19.25 -10.34 26.79
C GLU A 43 -20.60 -9.63 26.72
N VAL A 44 -20.63 -8.38 26.25
CA VAL A 44 -21.82 -7.53 26.15
C VAL A 44 -22.52 -7.68 24.79
N VAL A 45 -21.74 -7.88 23.72
CA VAL A 45 -22.22 -7.99 22.35
C VAL A 45 -21.72 -9.28 21.66
N PRO A 46 -22.09 -10.48 22.17
CA PRO A 46 -21.41 -11.74 21.86
C PRO A 46 -21.47 -12.20 20.40
N SER A 47 -22.45 -11.72 19.63
CA SER A 47 -22.60 -12.04 18.22
C SER A 47 -22.18 -10.88 17.30
N HIS A 48 -21.61 -9.78 17.81
CA HIS A 48 -21.31 -8.62 16.98
C HIS A 48 -20.12 -8.87 16.04
N GLN A 49 -20.38 -8.91 14.74
CA GLN A 49 -19.41 -9.31 13.72
C GLN A 49 -18.10 -8.50 13.76
N ASN A 50 -18.16 -7.17 13.84
CA ASN A 50 -16.94 -6.34 13.84
C ASN A 50 -16.06 -6.58 15.09
N VAL A 51 -16.67 -6.86 16.26
CA VAL A 51 -15.92 -7.14 17.49
C VAL A 51 -15.22 -8.49 17.37
N LEU A 52 -15.90 -9.50 16.80
CA LEU A 52 -15.29 -10.81 16.52
C LEU A 52 -14.14 -10.70 15.50
N CYS A 53 -14.31 -9.87 14.46
CA CYS A 53 -13.25 -9.63 13.48
C CYS A 53 -12.06 -8.89 14.10
N ASP A 54 -12.30 -7.85 14.90
CA ASP A 54 -11.22 -7.12 15.58
C ASP A 54 -10.49 -8.02 16.59
N LEU A 55 -11.21 -8.89 17.32
CA LEU A 55 -10.60 -9.92 18.17
C LEU A 55 -9.68 -10.80 17.34
N ALA A 56 -10.17 -11.36 16.23
CA ALA A 56 -9.36 -12.18 15.37
C ALA A 56 -8.13 -11.45 14.82
N ILE A 57 -8.25 -10.18 14.43
CA ILE A 57 -7.10 -9.37 13.99
C ILE A 57 -6.07 -9.25 15.13
N THR A 58 -6.51 -8.93 16.35
CA THR A 58 -5.57 -8.86 17.49
C THR A 58 -4.91 -10.19 17.78
N GLU A 59 -5.65 -11.30 17.77
CA GLU A 59 -5.12 -12.65 17.97
C GLU A 59 -4.11 -13.05 16.89
N MET A 60 -4.38 -12.74 15.61
CA MET A 60 -3.42 -12.94 14.52
C MET A 60 -2.13 -12.17 14.77
N ARG A 61 -2.22 -10.91 15.17
CA ARG A 61 -1.03 -10.07 15.44
C ARG A 61 -0.27 -10.52 16.69
N LEU A 62 -0.91 -11.25 17.60
CA LEU A 62 -0.30 -11.91 18.76
C LEU A 62 0.22 -13.33 18.46
N GLY A 63 0.01 -13.85 17.24
CA GLY A 63 0.47 -15.17 16.80
C GLY A 63 -0.48 -16.33 17.14
N ASN A 64 -1.68 -16.04 17.65
CA ASN A 64 -2.69 -17.02 18.05
C ASN A 64 -3.63 -17.36 16.88
N TYR A 65 -3.07 -17.89 15.79
CA TYR A 65 -3.79 -18.05 14.52
C TYR A 65 -5.03 -18.95 14.61
N GLN A 66 -4.99 -20.03 15.40
CA GLN A 66 -6.16 -20.89 15.55
C GLN A 66 -7.32 -20.16 16.26
N ILE A 67 -7.03 -19.38 17.30
CA ILE A 67 -8.03 -18.60 18.04
C ILE A 67 -8.64 -17.53 17.11
N ALA A 68 -7.81 -16.87 16.31
CA ALA A 68 -8.28 -15.92 15.31
C ALA A 68 -9.23 -16.57 14.29
N TYR A 69 -8.87 -17.77 13.81
CA TYR A 69 -9.71 -18.53 12.91
C TYR A 69 -11.07 -18.84 13.52
N ASP A 70 -11.10 -19.29 14.78
CA ASP A 70 -12.32 -19.63 15.50
C ASP A 70 -13.25 -18.42 15.70
N TYR A 71 -12.71 -17.23 15.99
CA TYR A 71 -13.50 -16.00 16.08
C TYR A 71 -14.11 -15.59 14.74
N LEU A 72 -13.36 -15.69 13.65
CA LEU A 72 -13.86 -15.37 12.30
C LEU A 72 -14.91 -16.39 11.83
N GLN A 73 -14.73 -17.68 12.15
CA GLN A 73 -15.77 -18.68 11.93
C GLN A 73 -17.06 -18.35 12.69
N GLN A 74 -16.97 -17.95 13.96
CA GLN A 74 -18.13 -17.51 14.73
C GLN A 74 -18.81 -16.29 14.07
N ALA A 75 -18.02 -15.34 13.59
CA ALA A 75 -18.55 -14.15 12.91
C ALA A 75 -19.39 -14.53 11.67
N ILE A 76 -18.91 -15.49 10.88
CA ILE A 76 -19.63 -16.03 9.71
C ILE A 76 -20.86 -16.84 10.14
N GLN A 77 -20.75 -17.67 11.18
CA GLN A 77 -21.85 -18.51 11.66
C GLN A 77 -23.02 -17.70 12.23
N TYR A 78 -22.73 -16.58 12.92
CA TYR A 78 -23.77 -15.70 13.45
C TYR A 78 -24.46 -14.85 12.38
N HIS A 79 -23.77 -14.57 11.25
CA HIS A 79 -24.27 -13.69 10.19
C HIS A 79 -24.13 -14.28 8.78
N PRO A 80 -24.65 -15.50 8.51
CA PRO A 80 -24.33 -16.24 7.28
C PRO A 80 -24.85 -15.59 5.99
N HIS A 81 -25.74 -14.61 6.09
CA HIS A 81 -26.34 -13.89 4.95
C HIS A 81 -25.87 -12.44 4.82
N THR A 82 -25.09 -11.95 5.78
CA THR A 82 -24.64 -10.55 5.85
C THR A 82 -23.18 -10.47 6.28
N VAL A 83 -22.35 -11.41 5.82
CA VAL A 83 -20.94 -11.44 6.16
C VAL A 83 -20.25 -10.21 5.55
N GLU A 84 -19.69 -9.37 6.42
CA GLU A 84 -18.79 -8.27 6.05
C GLU A 84 -17.61 -8.75 5.20
N ILE A 85 -17.29 -8.00 4.15
CA ILE A 85 -16.20 -8.30 3.20
C ILE A 85 -14.87 -8.54 3.92
N ASN A 86 -14.55 -7.70 4.91
CA ASN A 86 -13.28 -7.77 5.64
C ASN A 86 -13.15 -9.05 6.47
N THR A 87 -14.25 -9.73 6.81
CA THR A 87 -14.21 -11.04 7.47
C THR A 87 -13.61 -12.10 6.54
N TYR A 88 -13.93 -12.07 5.25
CA TYR A 88 -13.34 -12.99 4.27
C TYR A 88 -11.87 -12.67 4.00
N ASP A 89 -11.49 -11.38 3.97
CA ASP A 89 -10.08 -10.97 3.88
C ASP A 89 -9.26 -11.53 5.05
N ALA A 90 -9.73 -11.32 6.29
CA ALA A 90 -9.07 -11.82 7.48
C ALA A 90 -9.06 -13.36 7.53
N MET A 91 -10.10 -14.03 7.02
CA MET A 91 -10.11 -15.48 6.88
C MET A 91 -9.03 -15.99 5.93
N SER A 92 -8.85 -15.33 4.78
CA SER A 92 -7.79 -15.67 3.84
C SER A 92 -6.41 -15.54 4.50
N GLU A 93 -6.17 -14.42 5.18
CA GLU A 93 -4.91 -14.14 5.88
C GLU A 93 -4.61 -15.17 6.98
N VAL A 94 -5.57 -15.49 7.86
CA VAL A 94 -5.29 -16.46 8.93
C VAL A 94 -5.10 -17.88 8.39
N CYS A 95 -5.78 -18.26 7.29
CA CYS A 95 -5.58 -19.56 6.65
C CYS A 95 -4.17 -19.68 6.05
N TYR A 96 -3.61 -18.59 5.53
CA TYR A 96 -2.21 -18.54 5.11
C TYR A 96 -1.26 -18.85 6.29
N PHE A 97 -1.44 -18.19 7.44
CA PHE A 97 -0.61 -18.45 8.63
C PHE A 97 -0.78 -19.85 9.22
N LEU A 98 -1.96 -20.46 9.03
CA LEU A 98 -2.23 -21.86 9.40
C LEU A 98 -1.71 -22.87 8.36
N ASN A 99 -1.11 -22.41 7.25
CA ASN A 99 -0.70 -23.25 6.11
C ASN A 99 -1.85 -24.05 5.46
N ASP A 100 -3.09 -23.55 5.53
CA ASP A 100 -4.26 -24.15 4.87
C ASP A 100 -4.54 -23.46 3.53
N ARG A 101 -3.79 -23.86 2.50
CA ARG A 101 -3.90 -23.32 1.12
C ARG A 101 -5.31 -23.47 0.55
N LYS A 102 -6.04 -24.53 0.92
CA LYS A 102 -7.39 -24.79 0.38
C LYS A 102 -8.38 -23.78 0.93
N GLN A 103 -8.37 -23.57 2.25
CA GLN A 103 -9.24 -22.59 2.89
C GLN A 103 -8.84 -21.15 2.54
N GLN A 104 -7.54 -20.87 2.46
CA GLN A 104 -7.01 -19.57 2.00
C GLN A 104 -7.63 -19.21 0.64
N LYS A 105 -7.49 -20.09 -0.36
CA LYS A 105 -8.07 -19.88 -1.70
C LYS A 105 -9.59 -19.74 -1.67
N TYR A 106 -10.29 -20.54 -0.87
CA TYR A 106 -11.74 -20.47 -0.74
C TYR A 106 -12.21 -19.10 -0.22
N TYR A 107 -11.64 -18.62 0.89
CA TYR A 107 -12.02 -17.34 1.47
C TYR A 107 -11.53 -16.14 0.66
N GLY A 108 -10.35 -16.21 0.04
CA GLY A 108 -9.89 -15.18 -0.89
C GLY A 108 -10.81 -15.01 -2.10
N ARG A 109 -11.35 -16.10 -2.66
CA ARG A 109 -12.38 -16.05 -3.71
C ARG A 109 -13.68 -15.42 -3.24
N LEU A 110 -14.13 -15.75 -2.02
CA LEU A 110 -15.32 -15.14 -1.43
C LEU A 110 -15.14 -13.64 -1.22
N ALA A 111 -13.99 -13.22 -0.70
CA ALA A 111 -13.66 -11.80 -0.52
C ALA A 111 -13.67 -11.05 -1.87
N ASN A 112 -12.98 -11.58 -2.88
CA ASN A 112 -12.93 -10.99 -4.21
C ASN A 112 -14.33 -10.88 -4.84
N GLN A 113 -15.15 -11.95 -4.74
CA GLN A 113 -16.52 -11.94 -5.25
C GLN A 113 -17.40 -10.93 -4.50
N ALA A 114 -17.34 -10.89 -3.16
CA ALA A 114 -18.12 -9.94 -2.38
C ALA A 114 -17.76 -8.48 -2.71
N LYS A 115 -16.48 -8.19 -3.00
CA LYS A 115 -16.05 -6.87 -3.49
C LYS A 115 -16.60 -6.54 -4.87
N LYS A 116 -16.62 -7.51 -5.81
CA LYS A 116 -17.25 -7.36 -7.13
C LYS A 116 -18.75 -7.08 -7.00
N ASP A 117 -19.44 -7.83 -6.15
CA ASP A 117 -20.89 -7.70 -5.92
C ASP A 117 -21.23 -6.33 -5.30
N ALA A 118 -20.39 -5.82 -4.40
CA ALA A 118 -20.56 -4.52 -3.77
C ALA A 118 -20.53 -3.34 -4.75
N VAL A 119 -19.91 -3.52 -5.93
CA VAL A 119 -19.73 -2.45 -6.92
C VAL A 119 -20.41 -2.73 -8.26
N GLN A 120 -21.22 -3.78 -8.34
CA GLN A 120 -21.91 -4.19 -9.58
C GLN A 120 -22.87 -3.13 -10.14
N HIS A 121 -23.37 -2.23 -9.26
CA HIS A 121 -24.30 -1.15 -9.61
C HIS A 121 -23.64 0.23 -9.64
N GLU A 122 -22.32 0.30 -9.45
CA GLU A 122 -21.58 1.56 -9.54
C GLU A 122 -21.53 2.06 -10.99
N LYS A 123 -21.32 3.37 -11.14
CA LYS A 123 -21.24 4.01 -12.45
C LYS A 123 -20.07 3.39 -13.24
N ARG A 124 -20.39 2.95 -14.46
CA ARG A 124 -19.44 2.40 -15.43
C ARG A 124 -19.35 3.32 -16.64
N LEU A 125 -18.15 3.72 -17.02
CA LEU A 125 -17.90 4.45 -18.26
C LEU A 125 -17.80 3.45 -19.43
N SER A 126 -18.20 3.88 -20.62
CA SER A 126 -18.04 3.06 -21.83
C SER A 126 -16.58 3.08 -22.30
N LEU A 127 -16.03 1.92 -22.57
CA LEU A 127 -14.72 1.82 -23.22
C LEU A 127 -14.82 2.08 -24.73
N PRO A 128 -13.76 2.61 -25.35
CA PRO A 128 -13.69 2.67 -26.81
C PRO A 128 -13.86 1.29 -27.44
N GLN A 129 -14.46 1.25 -28.62
CA GLN A 129 -14.62 0.00 -29.39
C GLN A 129 -13.36 -0.36 -30.19
N THR A 130 -12.32 0.47 -30.11
CA THR A 130 -11.02 0.26 -30.75
C THR A 130 -10.09 -0.52 -29.83
N ALA A 131 -9.04 -1.12 -30.39
CA ALA A 131 -7.96 -1.67 -29.59
C ALA A 131 -7.30 -0.59 -28.71
N PRO A 132 -6.69 -0.96 -27.57
CA PRO A 132 -5.91 -0.05 -26.76
C PRO A 132 -4.81 0.66 -27.58
N PRO A 133 -4.39 1.88 -27.19
CA PRO A 133 -3.28 2.56 -27.84
C PRO A 133 -2.04 1.65 -27.95
N GLN A 134 -1.45 1.62 -29.15
CA GLN A 134 -0.25 0.84 -29.41
C GLN A 134 0.88 1.34 -28.50
N PHE A 135 1.57 0.38 -27.87
CA PHE A 135 2.76 0.68 -27.10
C PHE A 135 3.91 1.10 -28.01
N ASN A 136 4.52 2.25 -27.73
CA ASN A 136 5.67 2.74 -28.48
C ASN A 136 6.91 2.78 -27.58
N PRO A 137 7.83 1.79 -27.68
CA PRO A 137 9.03 1.77 -26.85
C PRO A 137 10.04 2.88 -27.20
N GLN A 138 9.89 3.52 -28.37
CA GLN A 138 10.76 4.62 -28.80
C GLN A 138 10.27 5.98 -28.31
N GLU A 139 9.11 6.04 -27.63
CA GLU A 139 8.60 7.26 -27.01
C GLU A 139 8.27 7.02 -25.52
N PRO A 140 9.30 6.94 -24.65
CA PRO A 140 9.09 6.68 -23.22
C PRO A 140 8.28 7.76 -22.50
N SER A 141 8.11 8.96 -23.08
CA SER A 141 7.27 10.00 -22.48
C SER A 141 5.77 9.68 -22.56
N GLU A 142 5.37 8.77 -23.45
CA GLU A 142 3.99 8.25 -23.55
C GLU A 142 3.73 7.05 -22.60
N ASN A 143 4.78 6.47 -22.01
CA ASN A 143 4.72 5.27 -21.16
C ASN A 143 5.22 5.59 -19.74
N ILE A 144 4.31 5.78 -18.79
CA ILE A 144 4.68 6.34 -17.47
C ILE A 144 4.56 5.32 -16.35
N ILE A 145 5.60 5.19 -15.52
CA ILE A 145 5.51 4.56 -14.19
C ILE A 145 5.24 5.68 -13.19
N SER A 146 4.03 5.74 -12.66
CA SER A 146 3.50 6.83 -11.86
C SER A 146 3.62 6.55 -10.36
N TYR A 147 4.17 7.53 -9.64
CA TYR A 147 4.41 7.49 -8.21
C TYR A 147 3.91 8.76 -7.53
N SER A 148 3.48 8.62 -6.27
CA SER A 148 3.33 9.74 -5.35
C SER A 148 4.56 9.78 -4.44
N LEU A 149 5.11 10.97 -4.18
CA LEU A 149 6.19 11.14 -3.20
C LEU A 149 5.98 12.43 -2.43
N TYR A 150 5.91 12.32 -1.10
CA TYR A 150 5.73 13.42 -0.16
C TYR A 150 6.40 13.07 1.17
N GLY A 151 6.76 14.09 1.93
CA GLY A 151 7.58 14.01 3.12
C GLY A 151 9.06 13.74 2.83
N ASP A 152 9.82 13.61 3.90
CA ASP A 152 11.27 13.44 3.90
C ASP A 152 11.72 12.06 4.38
N LEU A 153 10.77 11.13 4.60
CA LEU A 153 11.10 9.82 5.14
C LEU A 153 12.01 9.03 4.17
N PRO A 154 13.18 8.54 4.64
CA PRO A 154 14.16 7.86 3.79
C PRO A 154 13.60 6.64 3.07
N ARG A 155 12.71 5.86 3.71
CA ARG A 155 12.08 4.70 3.08
C ARG A 155 11.40 5.00 1.74
N TYR A 156 10.77 6.17 1.61
CA TYR A 156 10.06 6.55 0.39
C TYR A 156 10.98 7.30 -0.56
N CYS A 157 11.79 8.23 -0.04
CA CYS A 157 12.71 9.02 -0.85
C CYS A 157 13.81 8.16 -1.50
N GLU A 158 14.47 7.29 -0.73
CA GLU A 158 15.47 6.37 -1.25
C GLU A 158 14.82 5.26 -2.09
N GLY A 159 13.61 4.81 -1.71
CA GLY A 159 12.84 3.87 -2.51
C GLY A 159 12.51 4.43 -3.91
N ALA A 160 12.12 5.69 -4.01
CA ALA A 160 11.89 6.39 -5.27
C ALA A 160 13.17 6.48 -6.13
N VAL A 161 14.31 6.79 -5.50
CA VAL A 161 15.59 6.85 -6.21
C VAL A 161 15.99 5.47 -6.74
N LEU A 162 15.90 4.43 -5.91
CA LEU A 162 16.21 3.06 -6.31
C LEU A 162 15.28 2.56 -7.41
N ASN A 163 13.97 2.79 -7.31
CA ASN A 163 13.03 2.44 -8.38
C ASN A 163 13.35 3.14 -9.70
N THR A 164 13.77 4.42 -9.66
CA THR A 164 14.20 5.13 -10.87
C THR A 164 15.49 4.54 -11.46
N GLN A 165 16.39 4.03 -10.63
CA GLN A 165 17.57 3.30 -11.09
C GLN A 165 17.18 1.95 -11.71
N PHE A 166 16.37 1.14 -11.03
CA PHE A 166 15.91 -0.16 -11.53
C PHE A 166 15.10 -0.05 -12.83
N ALA A 167 14.30 1.00 -12.97
CA ALA A 167 13.54 1.24 -14.19
C ALA A 167 14.44 1.32 -15.44
N LYS A 168 15.69 1.80 -15.33
CA LYS A 168 16.61 1.88 -16.47
C LYS A 168 16.96 0.50 -17.05
N ASP A 169 16.98 -0.52 -16.22
CA ASP A 169 17.33 -1.89 -16.64
C ASP A 169 16.07 -2.73 -16.90
N ILE A 170 15.06 -2.60 -16.03
CA ILE A 170 13.85 -3.44 -16.06
C ILE A 170 12.81 -2.90 -17.05
N PHE A 171 12.65 -1.57 -17.12
CA PHE A 171 11.65 -0.88 -17.93
C PHE A 171 12.26 0.29 -18.75
N PRO A 172 13.32 0.09 -19.55
CA PRO A 172 14.01 1.19 -20.26
C PRO A 172 13.10 2.00 -21.20
N GLU A 173 12.01 1.39 -21.65
CA GLU A 173 10.97 1.96 -22.51
C GLU A 173 9.88 2.77 -21.76
N TRP A 174 10.03 2.92 -20.43
CA TRP A 174 9.13 3.68 -19.56
C TRP A 174 9.85 4.81 -18.84
N THR A 175 9.11 5.86 -18.49
CA THR A 175 9.61 6.97 -17.68
C THR A 175 9.00 6.95 -16.28
N CYS A 176 9.82 6.93 -15.23
CA CYS A 176 9.33 7.19 -13.87
C CYS A 176 8.87 8.64 -13.74
N ARG A 177 7.65 8.85 -13.24
CA ARG A 177 7.08 10.16 -12.93
C ARG A 177 6.66 10.21 -11.48
N PHE A 178 7.09 11.26 -10.79
CA PHE A 178 6.74 11.53 -9.40
C PHE A 178 5.86 12.77 -9.32
N TYR A 179 4.66 12.59 -8.76
CA TYR A 179 3.83 13.68 -8.30
C TYR A 179 4.22 14.03 -6.87
N ILE A 180 4.67 15.27 -6.64
CA ILE A 180 5.30 15.70 -5.38
C ILE A 180 4.77 17.05 -4.90
N ASP A 181 4.99 17.33 -3.62
CA ASP A 181 4.88 18.67 -3.05
C ASP A 181 6.25 19.18 -2.55
N GLU A 182 6.25 20.33 -1.89
CA GLU A 182 7.47 20.98 -1.37
C GLU A 182 8.06 20.29 -0.13
N SER A 183 7.39 19.28 0.43
CA SER A 183 7.90 18.54 1.59
C SER A 183 8.98 17.52 1.21
N VAL A 184 9.12 17.18 -0.07
CA VAL A 184 10.19 16.31 -0.58
C VAL A 184 11.52 17.09 -0.60
N PRO A 185 12.60 16.57 0.02
CA PRO A 185 13.88 17.28 0.04
C PRO A 185 14.43 17.56 -1.35
N LEU A 186 14.94 18.78 -1.58
CA LEU A 186 15.46 19.21 -2.89
C LEU A 186 16.53 18.25 -3.45
N LYS A 187 17.42 17.74 -2.59
CA LYS A 187 18.45 16.76 -2.98
C LYS A 187 17.85 15.49 -3.60
N ILE A 188 16.68 15.06 -3.14
CA ILE A 188 15.96 13.90 -3.70
C ILE A 188 15.40 14.25 -5.07
N VAL A 189 14.77 15.42 -5.20
CA VAL A 189 14.26 15.92 -6.49
C VAL A 189 15.38 16.01 -7.54
N GLU A 190 16.55 16.52 -7.16
CA GLU A 190 17.73 16.60 -8.02
C GLU A 190 18.24 15.22 -8.45
N ARG A 191 18.33 14.26 -7.51
CA ARG A 191 18.73 12.88 -7.82
C ARG A 191 17.74 12.20 -8.78
N LEU A 192 16.45 12.36 -8.56
CA LEU A 192 15.41 11.81 -9.44
C LEU A 192 15.50 12.40 -10.86
N LYS A 193 15.64 13.73 -10.98
CA LYS A 193 15.82 14.40 -12.28
C LYS A 193 17.10 13.95 -12.97
N ALA A 194 18.22 13.84 -12.25
CA ALA A 194 19.48 13.36 -12.80
C ALA A 194 19.40 11.92 -13.31
N LEU A 195 18.50 11.12 -12.74
CA LEU A 195 18.21 9.77 -13.21
C LEU A 195 17.23 9.72 -14.40
N GLY A 196 16.67 10.86 -14.83
CA GLY A 196 15.75 10.96 -15.96
C GLY A 196 14.27 10.91 -15.58
N ALA A 197 13.93 10.95 -14.29
CA ALA A 197 12.54 10.98 -13.85
C ALA A 197 11.85 12.31 -14.16
N GLN A 198 10.56 12.25 -14.45
CA GLN A 198 9.69 13.41 -14.55
C GLN A 198 9.18 13.81 -13.17
N ILE A 199 9.24 15.11 -12.87
CA ILE A 199 8.77 15.66 -11.58
C ILE A 199 7.61 16.61 -11.86
N ILE A 200 6.45 16.29 -11.28
CA ILE A 200 5.24 17.10 -11.36
C ILE A 200 4.93 17.61 -9.96
N TYR A 201 5.02 18.92 -9.75
CA TYR A 201 4.56 19.53 -8.51
C TYR A 201 3.03 19.59 -8.54
N VAL A 202 2.37 19.01 -7.54
CA VAL A 202 0.92 19.14 -7.39
C VAL A 202 0.54 20.56 -7.02
N ASN A 203 -0.55 21.06 -7.59
CA ASN A 203 -1.01 22.42 -7.32
C ASN A 203 -1.69 22.53 -5.93
N GLU A 204 -1.98 23.76 -5.49
CA GLU A 204 -2.62 24.01 -4.18
C GLU A 204 -3.97 23.28 -4.01
N GLN A 205 -4.74 23.11 -5.08
CA GLN A 205 -6.01 22.36 -5.00
C GLN A 205 -5.72 20.88 -4.78
N GLN A 206 -4.80 20.30 -5.55
CA GLN A 206 -4.40 18.89 -5.45
C GLN A 206 -3.75 18.54 -4.11
N LYS A 207 -3.01 19.48 -3.49
CA LYS A 207 -2.46 19.33 -2.13
C LYS A 207 -3.52 19.16 -1.04
N GLN A 208 -4.78 19.53 -1.30
CA GLN A 208 -5.89 19.26 -0.38
C GLN A 208 -6.33 17.80 -0.40
N LEU A 209 -5.94 17.03 -1.43
CA LEU A 209 -6.16 15.60 -1.49
C LEU A 209 -4.98 14.89 -0.82
N SER A 210 -5.26 13.74 -0.18
CA SER A 210 -4.21 12.86 0.32
C SER A 210 -3.22 12.50 -0.78
N GLY A 211 -1.92 12.54 -0.47
CA GLY A 211 -0.85 12.21 -1.42
C GLY A 211 -0.95 10.80 -2.00
N LEU A 212 -1.68 9.89 -1.35
CA LEU A 212 -2.01 8.55 -1.87
C LEU A 212 -2.65 8.58 -3.27
N TYR A 213 -3.38 9.65 -3.60
CA TYR A 213 -4.07 9.78 -4.88
C TYR A 213 -3.23 10.36 -6.02
N TRP A 214 -2.14 11.09 -5.75
CA TRP A 214 -1.52 11.92 -6.79
C TRP A 214 -1.01 11.12 -7.99
N ARG A 215 -0.49 9.92 -7.76
CA ARG A 215 -0.12 8.95 -8.81
C ARG A 215 -1.25 8.56 -9.75
N PHE A 216 -2.52 8.75 -9.36
CA PHE A 216 -3.68 8.47 -10.21
C PHE A 216 -3.95 9.56 -11.24
N PHE A 217 -3.39 10.77 -11.07
CA PHE A 217 -3.57 11.86 -12.04
C PHE A 217 -3.01 11.52 -13.43
N VAL A 218 -2.10 10.54 -13.53
CA VAL A 218 -1.60 10.01 -14.80
C VAL A 218 -2.72 9.46 -15.70
N MET A 219 -3.83 8.97 -15.14
CA MET A 219 -4.92 8.36 -15.93
C MET A 219 -5.65 9.38 -16.82
N HIS A 220 -5.57 10.66 -16.49
CA HIS A 220 -6.17 11.78 -17.23
C HIS A 220 -5.12 12.60 -18.00
N ASP A 221 -3.86 12.18 -18.05
CA ASP A 221 -2.84 12.91 -18.80
C ASP A 221 -2.96 12.63 -20.31
N PRO A 222 -3.22 13.65 -21.16
CA PRO A 222 -3.39 13.47 -22.60
C PRO A 222 -2.09 13.14 -23.35
N GLN A 223 -0.92 13.33 -22.75
CA GLN A 223 0.37 12.96 -23.35
C GLN A 223 0.75 11.51 -23.07
N VAL A 224 0.16 10.91 -22.03
CA VAL A 224 0.39 9.51 -21.69
C VAL A 224 -0.51 8.66 -22.54
N LYS A 225 -0.04 7.49 -22.98
CA LYS A 225 -0.87 6.45 -23.62
C LYS A 225 -1.06 5.26 -22.71
N ARG A 226 0.00 4.86 -22.01
CA ARG A 226 -0.02 3.77 -21.04
C ARG A 226 0.65 4.18 -19.74
N PHE A 227 0.10 3.73 -18.63
CA PHE A 227 0.63 4.00 -17.31
C PHE A 227 0.71 2.72 -16.47
N LEU A 228 1.69 2.68 -15.58
CA LEU A 228 1.77 1.79 -14.43
C LEU A 228 1.64 2.65 -13.18
N VAL A 229 0.96 2.18 -12.14
CA VAL A 229 0.87 2.89 -10.85
C VAL A 229 1.57 2.08 -9.77
N ARG A 230 2.54 2.67 -9.08
CA ARG A 230 3.41 1.97 -8.12
C ARG A 230 3.55 2.71 -6.80
N ASP A 231 3.86 1.97 -5.74
CA ASP A 231 4.33 2.51 -4.47
C ASP A 231 5.85 2.72 -4.52
N ALA A 232 6.34 3.81 -3.93
CA ALA A 232 7.77 4.14 -3.95
C ALA A 232 8.62 3.19 -3.11
N ASP A 233 8.02 2.48 -2.15
CA ASP A 233 8.70 1.55 -1.23
C ASP A 233 8.59 0.08 -1.65
N SER A 234 8.00 -0.20 -2.82
CA SER A 234 7.98 -1.53 -3.44
C SER A 234 8.83 -1.49 -4.70
N PHE A 235 9.79 -2.41 -4.84
CA PHE A 235 10.78 -2.35 -5.92
C PHE A 235 10.30 -3.03 -7.20
N LEU A 236 10.59 -2.39 -8.34
CA LEU A 236 10.37 -2.94 -9.67
C LEU A 236 11.17 -4.24 -9.84
N SER A 237 10.60 -5.19 -10.59
CA SER A 237 11.16 -6.54 -10.76
C SER A 237 10.99 -7.06 -12.19
N TYR A 238 11.82 -8.02 -12.58
CA TYR A 238 11.68 -8.72 -13.87
C TYR A 238 10.40 -9.58 -13.95
N LYS A 239 9.93 -10.11 -12.82
CA LYS A 239 8.63 -10.79 -12.70
C LYS A 239 7.49 -9.85 -13.11
N GLU A 240 7.54 -8.61 -12.62
CA GLU A 240 6.60 -7.57 -13.00
C GLU A 240 6.73 -7.20 -14.48
N ARG A 241 7.95 -7.05 -14.98
CA ARG A 241 8.22 -6.76 -16.40
C ARG A 241 7.59 -7.76 -17.35
N ALA A 242 7.65 -9.05 -17.01
CA ALA A 242 7.04 -10.11 -17.80
C ALA A 242 5.50 -10.02 -17.81
N ALA A 243 4.88 -9.76 -16.66
CA ALA A 243 3.43 -9.58 -16.55
C ALA A 243 2.95 -8.33 -17.32
N VAL A 244 3.70 -7.23 -17.23
CA VAL A 244 3.42 -6.00 -18.00
C VAL A 244 3.59 -6.24 -19.51
N GLN A 245 4.59 -7.02 -19.93
CA GLN A 245 4.75 -7.38 -21.35
C GLN A 245 3.53 -8.15 -21.86
N ALA A 246 3.06 -9.14 -21.11
CA ALA A 246 1.88 -9.92 -21.47
C ALA A 246 0.63 -9.03 -21.59
N TRP A 247 0.49 -8.01 -20.74
CA TRP A 247 -0.56 -7.01 -20.89
C TRP A 247 -0.38 -6.12 -22.14
N ILE A 248 0.84 -5.65 -22.41
CA ILE A 248 1.14 -4.85 -23.61
C ILE A 248 0.75 -5.59 -24.89
N GLU A 249 1.00 -6.91 -24.93
CA GLU A 249 0.70 -7.78 -26.06
C GLU A 249 -0.78 -8.20 -26.15
N SER A 250 -1.59 -7.88 -25.15
CA SER A 250 -3.02 -8.18 -25.11
C SER A 250 -3.88 -7.05 -25.69
N ASP A 251 -5.17 -7.35 -25.91
CA ASP A 251 -6.19 -6.36 -26.28
C ASP A 251 -6.86 -5.69 -25.06
N CYS A 252 -6.31 -5.87 -23.85
CA CYS A 252 -6.88 -5.32 -22.62
C CYS A 252 -6.45 -3.86 -22.38
N TYR A 253 -7.41 -3.00 -22.03
CA TYR A 253 -7.14 -1.61 -21.66
C TYR A 253 -6.44 -1.47 -20.31
N PHE A 254 -6.67 -2.40 -19.39
CA PHE A 254 -6.17 -2.36 -18.01
C PHE A 254 -5.43 -3.64 -17.65
N HIS A 255 -4.61 -3.55 -16.61
CA HIS A 255 -3.92 -4.70 -16.01
C HIS A 255 -3.79 -4.54 -14.50
N CYS A 256 -3.90 -5.64 -13.76
CA CYS A 256 -3.55 -5.69 -12.35
C CYS A 256 -2.86 -7.00 -11.95
N MET A 257 -2.20 -6.98 -10.80
CA MET A 257 -1.40 -8.08 -10.28
C MET A 257 -1.71 -8.32 -8.81
N HIS A 258 -1.92 -9.59 -8.44
CA HIS A 258 -2.12 -10.06 -7.07
C HIS A 258 -1.12 -11.17 -6.76
N ASP A 259 0.04 -10.80 -6.21
CA ASP A 259 1.15 -11.76 -6.05
C ASP A 259 1.40 -12.26 -4.61
N SER A 260 0.56 -11.89 -3.63
CA SER A 260 0.72 -12.28 -2.22
C SER A 260 -0.61 -12.68 -1.57
N TYR A 261 -0.55 -13.40 -0.45
CA TYR A 261 -1.73 -13.89 0.27
C TYR A 261 -2.69 -12.78 0.72
N ASP A 262 -2.16 -11.59 1.00
CA ASP A 262 -2.87 -10.39 1.45
C ASP A 262 -3.33 -9.47 0.30
N HIS A 263 -3.05 -9.85 -0.95
CA HIS A 263 -3.45 -9.11 -2.15
C HIS A 263 -4.89 -9.45 -2.57
N VAL A 264 -5.86 -9.16 -1.68
CA VAL A 264 -7.27 -9.58 -1.83
C VAL A 264 -8.19 -8.47 -2.38
N GLU A 265 -7.64 -7.31 -2.76
CA GLU A 265 -8.42 -6.21 -3.36
C GLU A 265 -8.74 -6.45 -4.84
N LEU A 266 -9.67 -5.71 -5.43
CA LEU A 266 -9.92 -5.77 -6.88
C LEU A 266 -8.83 -5.07 -7.70
N LEU A 267 -8.35 -3.93 -7.18
CA LEU A 267 -7.21 -3.19 -7.68
C LEU A 267 -6.38 -2.71 -6.48
N LEU A 268 -5.17 -3.22 -6.36
CA LEU A 268 -4.19 -2.69 -5.39
C LEU A 268 -3.64 -1.36 -5.89
N ALA A 269 -3.59 -0.36 -5.02
CA ALA A 269 -3.26 1.01 -5.40
C ALA A 269 -1.86 1.19 -5.98
N GLY A 270 -0.92 0.31 -5.65
CA GLY A 270 0.43 0.25 -6.21
C GLY A 270 0.69 -0.88 -7.19
N MET A 271 -0.33 -1.59 -7.70
CA MET A 271 -0.12 -2.77 -8.57
C MET A 271 -1.14 -2.88 -9.72
N PHE A 272 -1.50 -1.75 -10.31
CA PHE A 272 -2.33 -1.71 -11.51
C PHE A 272 -1.71 -0.87 -12.62
N ALA A 273 -2.26 -1.00 -13.81
CA ALA A 273 -1.84 -0.36 -15.03
C ALA A 273 -3.05 -0.12 -15.95
N GLY A 274 -2.90 0.78 -16.90
CA GLY A 274 -3.95 1.03 -17.87
C GLY A 274 -3.57 1.99 -18.98
N CYS A 275 -4.53 2.23 -19.85
CA CYS A 275 -4.44 3.26 -20.88
C CYS A 275 -5.14 4.54 -20.40
N SER A 276 -4.54 5.69 -20.70
CA SER A 276 -5.10 7.00 -20.35
C SER A 276 -6.34 7.33 -21.21
N GLY A 277 -7.01 8.44 -20.87
CA GLY A 277 -8.09 8.99 -21.70
C GLY A 277 -9.45 8.29 -21.55
N ILE A 278 -9.54 7.28 -20.68
CA ILE A 278 -10.80 6.63 -20.31
C ILE A 278 -11.55 7.42 -19.23
N PHE A 279 -10.80 7.96 -18.26
CA PHE A 279 -11.35 8.72 -17.14
C PHE A 279 -11.16 10.22 -17.38
N PRO A 280 -12.24 11.01 -17.51
CA PRO A 280 -12.18 12.37 -18.02
C PRO A 280 -11.77 13.43 -16.99
N ASP A 281 -11.89 13.16 -15.68
CA ASP A 281 -11.46 14.08 -14.64
C ASP A 281 -11.24 13.33 -13.32
N ILE A 282 -10.01 12.84 -13.12
CA ILE A 282 -9.65 12.06 -11.94
C ILE A 282 -9.70 12.90 -10.66
N GLU A 283 -9.26 14.16 -10.72
CA GLU A 283 -9.23 15.00 -9.53
C GLU A 283 -10.64 15.25 -9.01
N GLN A 284 -11.57 15.63 -9.89
CA GLN A 284 -12.96 15.87 -9.52
C GLN A 284 -13.65 14.58 -9.08
N ASP A 285 -13.36 13.43 -9.70
CA ASP A 285 -13.94 12.15 -9.34
C ASP A 285 -13.50 11.70 -7.94
N ILE A 286 -12.22 11.86 -7.57
CA ILE A 286 -11.74 11.63 -6.21
C ILE A 286 -12.45 12.52 -5.20
N ARG A 287 -12.61 13.83 -5.50
CA ARG A 287 -13.34 14.76 -4.62
C ARG A 287 -14.79 14.33 -4.40
N GLN A 288 -15.46 13.89 -5.47
CA GLN A 288 -16.83 13.37 -5.37
C GLN A 288 -16.89 12.08 -4.55
N PHE A 289 -15.91 11.19 -4.68
CA PHE A 289 -15.82 9.98 -3.86
C PHE A 289 -15.65 10.31 -2.37
N LEU A 290 -14.72 11.22 -2.03
CA LEU A 290 -14.48 11.65 -0.66
C LEU A 290 -15.73 12.31 -0.04
N ALA A 291 -16.47 13.08 -0.82
CA ALA A 291 -17.72 13.70 -0.36
C ALA A 291 -18.86 12.71 -0.04
N ARG A 292 -18.74 11.44 -0.45
CA ARG A 292 -19.74 10.39 -0.16
C ARG A 292 -19.46 9.62 1.14
N ASP A 293 -18.37 9.95 1.86
CA ASP A 293 -17.96 9.32 3.12
C ASP A 293 -17.89 7.78 3.10
N ARG A 294 -17.53 7.21 1.93
CA ARG A 294 -17.38 5.75 1.73
C ARG A 294 -16.00 5.22 2.16
N HIS A 295 -15.21 6.02 2.87
CA HIS A 295 -13.85 5.69 3.28
C HIS A 295 -13.74 5.65 4.80
N LEU A 296 -13.89 4.45 5.37
CA LEU A 296 -13.87 4.27 6.83
C LEU A 296 -12.46 4.36 7.43
N ILE A 297 -11.42 4.20 6.61
CA ILE A 297 -10.01 4.15 7.04
C ILE A 297 -9.16 4.99 6.09
N GLU A 298 -8.53 6.04 6.61
CA GLU A 298 -7.72 6.97 5.80
C GLU A 298 -6.59 6.28 5.02
N ARG A 299 -5.98 5.24 5.58
CA ARG A 299 -4.82 4.57 4.98
C ARG A 299 -5.12 3.73 3.75
N VAL A 300 -6.39 3.40 3.49
CA VAL A 300 -6.81 2.57 2.34
C VAL A 300 -7.84 3.29 1.48
N MET A 301 -7.97 4.60 1.66
CA MET A 301 -8.96 5.41 0.94
C MET A 301 -8.76 5.36 -0.58
N ASP A 302 -7.50 5.25 -1.02
CA ASP A 302 -7.11 5.11 -2.42
C ASP A 302 -7.55 3.76 -2.98
N GLN A 303 -7.38 2.67 -2.24
CA GLN A 303 -7.89 1.35 -2.62
C GLN A 303 -9.42 1.32 -2.72
N HIS A 304 -10.12 1.96 -1.76
CA HIS A 304 -11.58 2.06 -1.85
C HIS A 304 -12.02 2.90 -3.06
N TYR A 305 -11.34 4.01 -3.35
CA TYR A 305 -11.59 4.78 -4.57
C TYR A 305 -11.44 3.91 -5.82
N LEU A 306 -10.36 3.13 -5.92
CA LEU A 306 -10.17 2.22 -7.04
C LEU A 306 -11.30 1.18 -7.13
N ARG A 307 -11.73 0.60 -6.01
CA ARG A 307 -12.83 -0.39 -5.97
C ARG A 307 -14.15 0.21 -6.46
N TYR A 308 -14.54 1.38 -5.96
CA TYR A 308 -15.86 1.96 -6.23
C TYR A 308 -15.93 2.78 -7.52
N CYS A 309 -14.84 3.43 -7.94
CA CYS A 309 -14.86 4.39 -9.05
C CYS A 309 -14.13 3.90 -10.30
N ILE A 310 -13.05 3.12 -10.16
CA ILE A 310 -12.22 2.71 -11.29
C ILE A 310 -12.56 1.29 -11.76
N TRP A 311 -12.60 0.32 -10.84
CA TRP A 311 -12.86 -1.08 -11.12
C TRP A 311 -14.11 -1.34 -11.98
N PRO A 312 -15.29 -0.70 -11.72
CA PRO A 312 -16.48 -0.95 -12.52
C PRO A 312 -16.29 -0.70 -14.01
N THR A 313 -15.42 0.25 -14.36
CA THR A 313 -15.03 0.57 -15.73
C THR A 313 -13.89 -0.34 -16.21
N ALA A 314 -12.84 -0.50 -15.40
CA ALA A 314 -11.65 -1.27 -15.77
C ALA A 314 -11.95 -2.75 -16.03
N ALA A 315 -12.84 -3.36 -15.25
CA ALA A 315 -13.22 -4.78 -15.35
C ALA A 315 -13.84 -5.17 -16.70
N GLN A 316 -14.23 -4.21 -17.53
CA GLN A 316 -14.72 -4.48 -18.90
C GLN A 316 -13.61 -4.94 -19.85
N SER A 317 -12.34 -4.61 -19.57
CA SER A 317 -11.19 -4.93 -20.42
C SER A 317 -9.91 -4.91 -19.56
N ILE A 318 -9.75 -5.94 -18.74
CA ILE A 318 -8.62 -6.08 -17.82
C ILE A 318 -7.94 -7.43 -17.97
N LEU A 319 -6.61 -7.43 -17.96
CA LEU A 319 -5.81 -8.62 -17.78
C LEU A 319 -5.41 -8.72 -16.30
N ILE A 320 -5.65 -9.86 -15.66
CA ILE A 320 -5.35 -10.07 -14.24
C ILE A 320 -4.33 -11.18 -14.11
N HIS A 321 -3.25 -10.93 -13.36
CA HIS A 321 -2.35 -11.99 -12.90
C HIS A 321 -2.53 -12.21 -11.39
N ASP A 322 -2.68 -13.45 -10.95
CA ASP A 322 -2.97 -13.77 -9.55
C ASP A 322 -2.28 -15.08 -9.13
N SER A 323 -1.32 -15.01 -8.21
CA SER A 323 -0.58 -16.18 -7.73
C SER A 323 -1.31 -16.97 -6.63
N GLN A 324 -2.42 -16.42 -6.11
CA GLN A 324 -3.24 -17.03 -5.07
C GLN A 324 -4.55 -17.61 -5.62
N GLU A 325 -4.87 -17.36 -6.89
CA GLU A 325 -6.05 -17.83 -7.60
C GLU A 325 -7.37 -17.37 -6.92
N TYR A 326 -7.37 -16.16 -6.37
CA TYR A 326 -8.55 -15.51 -5.78
C TYR A 326 -9.51 -14.99 -6.86
N ASP A 327 -9.00 -14.54 -8.01
CA ASP A 327 -9.82 -14.23 -9.17
C ASP A 327 -9.92 -15.44 -10.12
N ALA A 328 -11.14 -15.88 -10.43
CA ALA A 328 -11.38 -17.02 -11.32
C ALA A 328 -11.00 -16.76 -12.79
N THR A 329 -10.80 -15.49 -13.18
CA THR A 329 -10.43 -15.08 -14.53
C THR A 329 -8.95 -14.74 -14.68
N ALA A 330 -8.19 -14.77 -13.58
CA ALA A 330 -6.78 -14.45 -13.60
C ALA A 330 -5.93 -15.53 -14.26
N LEU A 331 -4.78 -15.07 -14.77
CA LEU A 331 -3.72 -15.89 -15.35
C LEU A 331 -2.58 -16.07 -14.35
N ASP A 332 -1.79 -17.12 -14.53
CA ASP A 332 -0.52 -17.27 -13.84
C ASP A 332 0.49 -16.23 -14.32
N PHE A 333 1.37 -15.77 -13.42
CA PHE A 333 2.47 -14.90 -13.81
C PHE A 333 3.36 -15.56 -14.87
N PRO A 334 3.71 -14.86 -15.98
CA PRO A 334 4.48 -15.46 -17.09
C PRO A 334 5.91 -15.85 -16.69
N LEU A 335 6.45 -15.17 -15.68
CA LEU A 335 7.74 -15.47 -15.09
C LEU A 335 7.54 -15.89 -13.63
N GLN A 336 8.06 -17.05 -13.24
CA GLN A 336 8.06 -17.54 -11.87
C GLN A 336 9.50 -17.49 -11.35
N THR A 337 9.80 -16.49 -10.54
CA THR A 337 11.14 -16.24 -10.01
C THR A 337 11.07 -15.62 -8.62
N ASN A 338 12.11 -15.86 -7.83
CA ASN A 338 12.35 -15.28 -6.52
C ASN A 338 13.56 -14.35 -6.63
N GLU A 339 13.36 -13.13 -7.12
CA GLU A 339 14.47 -12.22 -7.50
C GLU A 339 15.34 -11.79 -6.33
N TYR A 340 14.75 -11.58 -5.16
CA TYR A 340 15.47 -11.14 -3.97
C TYR A 340 15.67 -12.27 -2.96
N ASP A 341 14.60 -12.99 -2.63
CA ASP A 341 14.59 -14.10 -1.67
C ASP A 341 13.35 -14.98 -1.83
N GLU A 342 13.26 -16.06 -1.07
CA GLU A 342 12.16 -17.05 -1.14
C GLU A 342 10.76 -16.49 -0.83
N ASN A 343 10.67 -15.35 -0.15
CA ASN A 343 9.42 -14.67 0.20
C ASN A 343 9.13 -13.50 -0.75
N PHE A 344 9.81 -13.43 -1.89
CA PHE A 344 9.59 -12.40 -2.89
C PHE A 344 8.20 -12.49 -3.51
N HIS A 345 7.56 -11.34 -3.66
CA HIS A 345 6.37 -11.12 -4.46
C HIS A 345 6.38 -9.68 -4.97
N ILE A 346 5.72 -9.43 -6.10
CA ILE A 346 5.54 -8.07 -6.62
C ILE A 346 4.71 -7.27 -5.62
N GLY A 347 5.08 -6.01 -5.36
CA GLY A 347 4.37 -5.14 -4.40
C GLY A 347 4.80 -5.31 -2.94
N ARG A 348 5.82 -6.15 -2.68
CA ARG A 348 6.41 -6.27 -1.35
C ARG A 348 7.06 -4.96 -0.93
N ILE A 349 6.78 -4.51 0.29
CA ILE A 349 7.43 -3.34 0.88
C ILE A 349 8.90 -3.67 1.17
N GLU A 350 9.81 -3.18 0.33
CA GLU A 350 11.26 -3.38 0.42
C GLU A 350 11.96 -2.36 1.31
N ALA A 351 11.34 -1.20 1.56
CA ALA A 351 11.90 -0.14 2.39
C ALA A 351 11.37 -0.12 3.84
N ARG A 352 11.20 -1.31 4.45
CA ARG A 352 10.65 -1.49 5.80
C ARG A 352 11.66 -1.86 6.88
N TRP A 353 12.94 -1.98 6.53
CA TRP A 353 13.96 -2.53 7.43
C TRP A 353 14.41 -1.48 8.44
N LYS A 354 14.17 -1.77 9.73
CA LYS A 354 14.50 -0.87 10.82
C LYS A 354 15.99 -0.93 11.14
N VAL A 355 16.63 0.23 11.16
CA VAL A 355 18.00 0.40 11.63
C VAL A 355 17.95 1.29 12.87
N GLN A 356 18.50 0.78 13.97
CA GLN A 356 18.71 1.55 15.18
C GLN A 356 20.08 2.23 15.07
N VAL A 357 20.10 3.55 15.24
CA VAL A 357 21.32 4.35 15.16
C VAL A 357 21.60 4.94 16.53
N GLU A 358 22.78 4.65 17.07
CA GLU A 358 23.29 5.25 18.29
C GLU A 358 24.14 6.48 17.97
N HIS A 359 24.09 7.50 18.83
CA HIS A 359 24.95 8.68 18.72
C HIS A 359 25.40 9.18 20.10
N SER A 360 26.44 10.01 20.11
CA SER A 360 27.04 10.58 21.32
C SER A 360 26.66 12.03 21.60
N PHE A 361 25.85 12.66 20.73
CA PHE A 361 25.38 14.03 20.91
C PHE A 361 24.27 14.15 21.97
N GLU A 362 24.12 15.35 22.53
CA GLU A 362 23.08 15.69 23.51
C GLU A 362 21.67 15.41 22.96
N PRO A 363 20.76 14.84 23.78
CA PRO A 363 19.35 14.72 23.43
C PRO A 363 18.65 16.06 23.16
N ASN A 364 17.47 15.99 22.54
CA ASN A 364 16.62 17.13 22.17
C ASN A 364 17.32 18.12 21.23
N THR A 365 18.02 17.58 20.23
CA THR A 365 18.76 18.35 19.23
C THR A 365 18.49 17.87 17.81
N TRP A 366 18.86 18.69 16.84
CA TRP A 366 18.87 18.30 15.44
C TRP A 366 20.24 17.74 15.04
N LEU A 367 20.22 16.55 14.44
CA LEU A 367 21.38 15.94 13.82
C LEU A 367 21.17 15.81 12.31
N ILE A 368 22.28 15.63 11.61
CA ILE A 368 22.33 15.11 10.25
C ILE A 368 22.93 13.72 10.36
N TRP A 369 22.29 12.73 9.76
CA TRP A 369 22.88 11.42 9.57
C TRP A 369 23.11 11.14 8.09
N SER A 370 24.24 10.51 7.79
CA SER A 370 24.66 10.18 6.43
C SER A 370 24.95 8.68 6.34
N LEU A 371 24.39 8.01 5.35
CA LEU A 371 24.79 6.66 4.98
C LEU A 371 25.96 6.74 4.00
N LYS A 372 27.06 6.04 4.30
CA LYS A 372 28.29 6.07 3.50
C LYS A 372 28.73 4.67 3.10
N ASP A 373 29.33 4.57 1.92
CA ASP A 373 29.99 3.35 1.44
C ASP A 373 31.38 3.17 2.04
N GLU A 374 32.03 2.05 1.73
CA GLU A 374 33.39 1.71 2.19
C GLU A 374 34.46 2.71 1.71
N ASN A 375 34.15 3.49 0.67
CA ASN A 375 35.02 4.51 0.09
C ASN A 375 34.70 5.92 0.62
N GLN A 376 33.86 6.02 1.65
CA GLN A 376 33.39 7.26 2.28
C GLN A 376 32.49 8.15 1.39
N HIS A 377 31.97 7.62 0.28
CA HIS A 377 30.98 8.34 -0.52
C HIS A 377 29.63 8.34 0.20
N THR A 378 29.00 9.50 0.25
CA THR A 378 27.66 9.64 0.81
C THR A 378 26.61 9.08 -0.16
N ILE A 379 25.92 8.03 0.26
CA ILE A 379 24.78 7.43 -0.44
C ILE A 379 23.52 8.27 -0.26
N CYS A 380 23.22 8.62 0.99
CA CYS A 380 22.10 9.49 1.35
C CYS A 380 22.36 10.25 2.65
N GLU A 381 21.62 11.33 2.87
CA GLU A 381 21.78 12.19 4.04
C GLU A 381 20.44 12.83 4.40
N TYR A 382 20.10 12.82 5.69
CA TYR A 382 18.83 13.34 6.20
C TYR A 382 19.00 14.04 7.54
N ASP A 383 18.12 15.00 7.79
CA ASP A 383 17.96 15.61 9.10
C ASP A 383 17.15 14.69 10.02
N VAL A 384 17.46 14.69 11.30
CA VAL A 384 16.68 13.99 12.33
C VAL A 384 16.68 14.78 13.63
N TYR A 385 15.51 14.92 14.24
CA TYR A 385 15.40 15.42 15.60
C TYR A 385 15.46 14.22 16.56
N VAL A 386 16.39 14.26 17.51
CA VAL A 386 16.63 13.16 18.44
C VAL A 386 16.24 13.57 19.86
N GLU A 387 15.42 12.76 20.53
CA GLU A 387 14.98 12.97 21.92
C GLU A 387 15.79 12.14 22.93
N SER A 388 16.63 11.24 22.43
CA SER A 388 17.49 10.34 23.20
C SER A 388 18.77 10.07 22.41
N ASN A 389 19.71 9.29 22.96
CA ASN A 389 20.96 8.92 22.29
C ASN A 389 20.79 7.87 21.19
N VAL A 390 19.55 7.48 20.91
CA VAL A 390 19.18 6.48 19.92
C VAL A 390 17.99 6.96 19.12
N PHE A 391 18.01 6.71 17.82
CA PHE A 391 16.85 6.88 16.95
C PHE A 391 16.71 5.69 16.00
N ASN A 392 15.53 5.54 15.40
CA ASN A 392 15.23 4.47 14.46
C ASN A 392 14.91 5.07 13.09
N ILE A 393 15.50 4.48 12.05
CA ILE A 393 15.18 4.80 10.65
C ILE A 393 14.70 3.55 9.94
N MET A 394 13.91 3.72 8.89
CA MET A 394 13.55 2.64 7.97
C MET A 394 14.28 2.86 6.65
N LEU A 395 14.99 1.84 6.19
CA LEU A 395 15.78 1.89 4.96
C LEU A 395 15.38 0.78 3.98
N PRO A 396 15.66 0.97 2.68
CA PRO A 396 15.70 -0.09 1.68
C PRO A 396 16.48 -1.32 2.12
N LYS A 397 15.97 -2.50 1.77
CA LYS A 397 16.66 -3.78 2.05
C LYS A 397 18.11 -3.78 1.60
N ILE A 398 18.35 -3.32 0.38
CA ILE A 398 19.68 -3.28 -0.25
C ILE A 398 20.66 -2.49 0.63
N TYR A 399 20.23 -1.34 1.15
CA TYR A 399 21.07 -0.51 2.03
C TYR A 399 21.36 -1.23 3.36
N THR A 400 20.34 -1.86 3.95
CA THR A 400 20.54 -2.62 5.20
C THR A 400 21.40 -3.86 5.01
N ASP A 401 21.35 -4.49 3.84
CA ASP A 401 22.20 -5.64 3.54
C ASP A 401 23.69 -5.23 3.47
N HIS A 402 24.01 -4.08 2.87
CA HIS A 402 25.37 -3.51 2.91
C HIS A 402 25.83 -3.14 4.33
N LEU A 403 24.94 -2.54 5.13
CA LEU A 403 25.23 -2.26 6.55
C LEU A 403 25.52 -3.55 7.34
N ASN A 404 24.71 -4.59 7.15
CA ASN A 404 24.86 -5.87 7.84
C ASN A 404 26.14 -6.61 7.45
N ARG A 405 26.64 -6.42 6.21
CA ARG A 405 27.92 -6.96 5.76
C ARG A 405 29.13 -6.13 6.24
N GLY A 406 28.91 -4.97 6.85
CA GLY A 406 29.97 -4.05 7.27
C GLY A 406 30.65 -3.32 6.11
N GLU A 407 30.01 -3.30 4.93
CA GLU A 407 30.49 -2.59 3.74
C GLU A 407 30.18 -1.09 3.88
N TRP A 408 29.00 -0.77 4.40
CA TRP A 408 28.53 0.60 4.59
C TRP A 408 28.44 0.94 6.08
N TYR A 409 28.39 2.24 6.38
CA TYR A 409 28.24 2.73 7.75
C TYR A 409 27.40 4.01 7.83
N ILE A 410 26.86 4.29 9.01
CA ILE A 410 26.12 5.52 9.29
C ILE A 410 26.99 6.44 10.13
N GLU A 411 27.12 7.68 9.70
CA GLU A 411 27.77 8.75 10.44
C GLU A 411 26.72 9.77 10.91
N THR A 412 26.92 10.35 12.10
CA THR A 412 26.06 11.42 12.64
C THR A 412 26.88 12.66 12.95
N GLN A 413 26.29 13.83 12.70
CA GLN A 413 26.89 15.13 13.02
C GLN A 413 25.84 16.13 13.48
N PRO A 414 26.19 17.14 14.29
CA PRO A 414 25.25 18.18 14.68
C PRO A 414 24.77 18.99 13.47
N LYS A 415 23.47 19.22 13.37
CA LYS A 415 22.94 20.14 12.37
C LYS A 415 23.33 21.56 12.77
N LYS A 416 24.20 22.20 11.98
CA LYS A 416 24.54 23.61 12.18
C LYS A 416 23.31 24.45 11.87
N ILE A 417 22.60 24.90 12.90
CA ILE A 417 21.54 25.89 12.74
C ILE A 417 22.27 27.21 12.47
N ASN A 418 22.32 27.63 11.21
CA ASN A 418 22.70 29.00 10.91
C ASN A 418 21.60 29.89 11.48
N SER A 419 21.91 30.54 12.62
CA SER A 419 21.15 31.64 13.16
C SER A 419 21.10 32.75 12.11
N TYR A 420 19.94 32.96 11.49
CA TYR A 420 19.66 34.16 10.70
C TYR A 420 19.30 35.34 11.60
#